data_AF-X0TPE8-F1
#
_entry.id   AF-X0TPE8-F1
#
_cell.length_a   1.000
_cell.length_b   1.000
_cell.length_c   1.000
_cell.angle_alpha   90.00
_cell.angle_beta   90.00
_cell.angle_gamma   90.00
#
_symmetry.space_group_name_H-M   'P 1'
#
loop_
_entity.id
_entity.type
_entity.pdbx_description
1 polymer ?
#
loop_
_entity_poly.entity_id
_entity_poly.type
_entity_poly.pdbx_seq_one_letter_code
_entity_poly.pdbx_strand_id
1 'polypeptide(L)'
;PAVDDDGFAWGTYTEGHLLFKYHPDSGFTWFEHGVPSQHRWGDAQAWAAVDGMMTGDDGYIYIGATDGSLHRLDPKTAKVEYLGKPHTSSRLTYLAIGPDGMLY
;
A
#
# COMPACT_ATOMS: atom_id res chain seq x y z
N PRO A 1 -3.30 7.90 -0.91
CA PRO A 1 -3.28 7.39 -2.31
C PRO A 1 -1.92 7.72 -2.93
N ALA A 2 -1.47 6.93 -3.91
CA ALA A 2 -0.23 7.15 -4.67
C ALA A 2 -0.53 7.12 -6.17
N VAL A 3 0.37 7.62 -7.02
CA VAL A 3 0.22 7.57 -8.48
C VAL A 3 1.42 6.86 -9.07
N ASP A 4 1.21 5.77 -9.81
CA ASP A 4 2.31 5.04 -10.47
C ASP A 4 2.83 5.76 -11.72
N ASP A 5 3.92 5.24 -12.29
CA ASP A 5 4.57 5.81 -13.48
C ASP A 5 3.69 5.79 -14.74
N ASP A 6 2.66 4.93 -14.75
CA ASP A 6 1.68 4.83 -15.83
C ASP A 6 0.49 5.79 -15.61
N GLY A 7 0.53 6.61 -14.55
CA GLY A 7 -0.48 7.62 -14.23
C GLY A 7 -1.71 7.08 -13.49
N PHE A 8 -1.71 5.82 -13.03
CA PHE A 8 -2.82 5.28 -12.25
C PHE A 8 -2.72 5.74 -10.80
N ALA A 9 -3.80 6.31 -10.28
CA ALA A 9 -3.98 6.56 -8.86
C ALA A 9 -4.39 5.28 -8.13
N TRP A 10 -3.63 4.90 -7.10
CA TRP A 10 -3.86 3.74 -6.24
C TRP A 10 -4.42 4.14 -4.88
N GLY A 11 -5.30 3.30 -4.36
CA GLY A 11 -5.87 3.46 -3.03
C GLY A 11 -6.61 2.21 -2.57
N THR A 12 -7.29 2.34 -1.43
CA THR A 12 -8.16 1.28 -0.90
C THR A 12 -9.62 1.70 -0.86
N TYR A 13 -10.53 0.74 -0.99
CA TYR A 13 -11.97 0.95 -0.93
C TYR A 13 -12.65 -0.05 0.02
N THR A 14 -13.89 0.26 0.42
CA THR A 14 -14.72 -0.48 1.40
C THR A 14 -14.16 -0.57 2.82
N GLU A 15 -14.97 -1.10 3.74
CA GLU A 15 -14.54 -1.51 5.08
C GLU A 15 -13.48 -2.64 5.05
N GLY A 16 -13.39 -3.38 3.95
CA GLY A 16 -12.41 -4.45 3.76
C GLY A 16 -11.04 -4.00 3.28
N HIS A 17 -10.78 -2.69 3.10
CA HIS A 17 -9.49 -2.15 2.66
C HIS A 17 -8.90 -2.82 1.40
N LEU A 18 -9.77 -3.19 0.47
CA LEU A 18 -9.40 -3.80 -0.81
C LEU A 18 -8.76 -2.75 -1.72
N LEU A 19 -7.88 -3.15 -2.62
CA LEU A 19 -7.17 -2.23 -3.52
C LEU A 19 -8.02 -1.81 -4.71
N PHE A 20 -7.80 -0.59 -5.18
CA PHE A 20 -8.21 -0.15 -6.50
C PHE A 20 -7.07 0.62 -7.17
N LYS A 21 -7.16 0.71 -8.51
CA LYS A 21 -6.42 1.72 -9.28
C LYS A 21 -7.35 2.48 -10.23
N TYR A 22 -7.04 3.72 -10.53
CA TYR A 22 -7.84 4.60 -11.39
C TYR A 22 -6.95 5.35 -12.38
N HIS A 23 -7.34 5.39 -13.65
CA HIS A 23 -6.75 6.29 -14.65
C HIS A 23 -7.87 7.03 -15.37
N PRO A 24 -7.72 8.32 -15.73
CA PRO A 24 -8.77 9.10 -16.39
C PRO A 24 -9.29 8.45 -17.68
N ASP A 25 -8.40 7.83 -18.45
CA ASP A 25 -8.75 7.24 -19.75
C ASP A 25 -9.41 5.85 -19.65
N SER A 26 -9.11 5.07 -18.61
CA SER A 26 -9.60 3.69 -18.46
C SER A 26 -10.56 3.49 -17.29
N GLY A 27 -10.73 4.49 -16.44
CA GLY A 27 -11.53 4.40 -15.22
C GLY A 27 -10.91 3.52 -14.14
N PHE A 28 -11.77 2.94 -13.29
CA PHE A 28 -11.37 2.13 -12.15
C PHE A 28 -11.09 0.67 -12.53
N THR A 29 -10.08 0.10 -11.91
CA THR A 29 -9.87 -1.35 -11.76
C THR A 29 -9.96 -1.69 -10.28
N TRP A 30 -10.80 -2.68 -9.95
CA TRP A 30 -11.04 -3.14 -8.59
C TRP A 30 -10.34 -4.48 -8.38
N PHE A 31 -9.71 -4.64 -7.21
CA PHE A 31 -9.06 -5.89 -6.83
C PHE A 31 -9.82 -6.55 -5.68
N GLU A 32 -9.90 -7.89 -5.71
CA GLU A 32 -10.54 -8.68 -4.65
C GLU A 32 -9.60 -8.93 -3.46
N HIS A 33 -8.43 -8.28 -3.45
CA HIS A 33 -7.45 -8.35 -2.37
C HIS A 33 -6.99 -6.95 -1.96
N GLY A 34 -6.52 -6.84 -0.71
CA GLY A 34 -6.01 -5.63 -0.11
C GLY A 34 -4.54 -5.75 0.28
N VAL A 35 -4.13 -4.90 1.22
CA VAL A 35 -2.82 -4.97 1.87
C VAL A 35 -2.88 -6.01 2.99
N PRO A 36 -2.11 -7.12 2.97
CA PRO A 36 -2.24 -8.17 3.98
C PRO A 36 -2.01 -7.65 5.40
N SER A 37 -2.99 -7.79 6.30
CA SER A 37 -2.81 -7.49 7.73
C SER A 37 -1.83 -8.48 8.36
N GLN A 38 -0.91 -7.98 9.17
CA GLN A 38 -0.05 -8.82 10.00
C GLN A 38 -0.76 -9.25 11.29
N HIS A 39 -1.75 -8.49 11.74
CA HIS A 39 -2.68 -8.94 12.77
C HIS A 39 -3.73 -9.86 12.16
N ARG A 40 -3.66 -11.15 12.54
CA ARG A 40 -4.74 -12.10 12.31
C ARG A 40 -5.67 -12.10 13.53
N TRP A 41 -6.91 -11.65 13.34
CA TRP A 41 -7.96 -11.84 14.33
C TRP A 41 -8.81 -13.05 13.92
N GLY A 42 -8.56 -14.20 14.55
CA GLY A 42 -9.16 -15.48 14.15
C GLY A 42 -8.61 -16.01 12.81
N ASP A 43 -9.42 -16.82 12.12
CA ASP A 43 -9.00 -17.55 10.91
C ASP A 43 -9.24 -16.78 9.60
N ALA A 44 -9.85 -15.60 9.67
CA ALA A 44 -10.12 -14.77 8.49
C ALA A 44 -8.88 -13.95 8.11
N GLN A 45 -8.48 -14.02 6.84
CA GLN A 45 -7.48 -13.10 6.29
C GLN A 45 -8.05 -11.68 6.34
N ALA A 46 -7.48 -10.85 7.22
CA ALA A 46 -7.80 -9.42 7.28
C ALA A 46 -6.87 -8.63 6.35
N TRP A 47 -7.38 -7.49 5.88
CA TRP A 47 -6.60 -6.51 5.15
C TRP A 47 -6.30 -5.33 6.08
N ALA A 48 -5.06 -4.85 6.03
CA ALA A 48 -4.60 -3.74 6.85
C ALA A 48 -5.25 -2.45 6.36
N ALA A 49 -5.72 -1.62 7.31
CA ALA A 49 -6.08 -0.26 6.97
C ALA A 49 -4.82 0.51 6.56
N VAL A 50 -4.88 1.14 5.39
CA VAL A 50 -3.78 1.93 4.84
C VAL A 50 -3.77 3.32 5.46
N ASP A 51 -2.59 3.76 5.87
CA ASP A 51 -2.36 5.06 6.50
C ASP A 51 -1.67 6.02 5.53
N GLY A 52 -0.70 5.50 4.77
CA GLY A 52 0.04 6.24 3.75
C GLY A 52 0.41 5.37 2.56
N MET A 53 0.49 5.99 1.38
CA MET A 53 1.03 5.36 0.15
C MET A 53 1.94 6.36 -0.56
N MET A 54 3.03 5.86 -1.13
CA MET A 54 3.98 6.66 -1.90
C MET A 54 4.57 5.82 -3.03
N THR A 55 4.73 6.41 -4.20
CA THR A 55 5.48 5.80 -5.31
C THR A 55 6.96 6.09 -5.09
N GLY A 56 7.78 5.04 -5.03
CA GLY A 56 9.23 5.16 -4.96
C GLY A 56 9.85 5.36 -6.34
N ASP A 57 11.10 5.82 -6.36
CA ASP A 57 11.86 6.04 -7.60
C ASP A 57 12.18 4.73 -8.35
N ASP A 58 11.91 3.58 -7.71
CA ASP A 58 12.05 2.24 -8.27
C ASP A 58 10.77 1.74 -8.98
N GLY A 59 9.72 2.58 -9.04
CA GLY A 59 8.44 2.27 -9.68
C GLY A 59 7.51 1.39 -8.83
N TYR A 60 7.91 1.04 -7.60
CA TYR A 60 7.02 0.37 -6.65
C TYR A 60 6.23 1.39 -5.83
N ILE A 61 5.11 0.94 -5.27
CA ILE A 61 4.36 1.74 -4.30
C ILE A 61 4.61 1.20 -2.90
N TYR A 62 5.13 2.04 -2.02
CA TYR A 62 5.35 1.74 -0.61
C TYR A 62 4.13 2.15 0.21
N ILE A 63 3.72 1.28 1.12
CA ILE A 63 2.48 1.41 1.87
C ILE A 63 2.77 1.27 3.36
N GLY A 64 2.40 2.30 4.12
CA GLY A 64 2.37 2.26 5.57
C GLY A 64 0.96 1.99 6.07
N ALA A 65 0.81 1.06 7.01
CA ALA A 65 -0.48 0.66 7.55
C ALA A 65 -0.70 1.09 9.00
N THR A 66 -1.96 1.04 9.45
CA THR A 66 -2.37 1.42 10.81
C THR A 66 -2.00 0.41 11.89
N ASP A 67 -1.35 -0.70 11.53
CA ASP A 67 -0.72 -1.65 12.46
C ASP A 67 0.82 -1.47 12.52
N GLY A 68 1.35 -0.46 11.81
CA GLY A 68 2.76 -0.09 11.77
C GLY A 68 3.59 -0.92 10.79
N SER A 69 2.95 -1.78 10.02
CA SER A 69 3.62 -2.56 8.97
C SER A 69 3.94 -1.71 7.74
N LEU A 70 5.03 -2.10 7.08
CA LEU A 70 5.49 -1.58 5.80
C LEU A 70 5.34 -2.66 4.73
N HIS A 71 4.74 -2.26 3.61
CA HIS A 71 4.50 -3.12 2.47
C HIS A 71 4.96 -2.47 1.18
N ARG A 72 5.14 -3.30 0.15
CA ARG A 72 5.49 -2.90 -1.21
C ARG A 72 4.49 -3.49 -2.19
N LEU A 73 3.95 -2.64 -3.05
CA LEU A 73 3.01 -3.00 -4.11
C LEU A 73 3.70 -2.84 -5.47
N ASP A 74 3.60 -3.88 -6.30
CA ASP A 74 3.98 -3.82 -7.71
C ASP A 74 2.78 -3.35 -8.55
N PRO A 75 2.80 -2.14 -9.13
CA PRO A 75 1.66 -1.61 -9.89
C PRO A 75 1.37 -2.40 -11.18
N LYS A 76 2.34 -3.14 -11.70
CA LYS A 76 2.17 -3.95 -12.93
C LYS A 76 1.41 -5.23 -12.66
N THR A 77 1.53 -5.79 -11.46
CA THR A 77 0.92 -7.08 -11.09
C THR A 77 -0.11 -6.99 -9.97
N ALA A 78 -0.24 -5.82 -9.34
CA ALA A 78 -1.04 -5.57 -8.13
C ALA A 78 -0.67 -6.47 -6.93
N LYS A 79 0.50 -7.10 -6.96
CA LYS A 79 0.98 -7.95 -5.86
C LYS A 79 1.51 -7.08 -4.73
N VAL A 80 1.17 -7.46 -3.50
CA VAL A 80 1.64 -6.79 -2.28
C VAL A 80 2.56 -7.73 -1.50
N GLU A 81 3.72 -7.22 -1.12
CA GLU A 81 4.72 -7.89 -0.30
C GLU A 81 4.86 -7.17 1.05
N TYR A 82 5.01 -7.95 2.12
CA TYR A 82 5.31 -7.42 3.45
C TYR A 82 6.82 -7.24 3.60
N LEU A 83 7.27 -6.04 3.96
CA LEU A 83 8.68 -5.71 4.13
C LEU A 83 9.12 -5.68 5.59
N GLY A 84 8.18 -5.65 6.53
CA GLY A 84 8.50 -5.62 7.96
C GLY A 84 7.73 -4.56 8.72
N LYS A 85 8.15 -4.34 9.97
CA LYS A 85 7.63 -3.30 10.85
C LYS A 85 8.82 -2.47 11.34
N PRO A 86 9.13 -1.34 10.66
CA PRO A 86 10.36 -0.59 10.91
C PRO A 86 10.37 0.12 12.26
N HIS A 87 9.21 0.30 12.89
CA HIS A 87 9.09 0.95 14.19
C HIS A 87 8.04 0.26 15.08
N THR A 88 8.19 0.32 16.40
CA THR A 88 7.29 -0.34 17.36
C THR A 88 5.93 0.34 17.52
N SER A 89 5.77 1.56 16.97
CA SER A 89 4.50 2.28 16.92
C SER A 89 3.39 1.41 16.34
N SER A 90 2.17 1.71 16.76
CA SER A 90 0.99 1.10 16.18
C SER A 90 0.75 1.56 14.75
N ARG A 91 1.30 2.68 14.28
CA ARG A 91 0.98 3.24 12.96
C ARG A 91 2.23 3.70 12.20
N LEU A 92 2.19 3.54 10.88
CA LEU A 92 3.18 4.06 9.93
C LEU A 92 2.46 5.00 8.95
N THR A 93 2.36 6.27 9.33
CA THR A 93 1.45 7.27 8.72
C THR A 93 2.03 7.98 7.50
N TYR A 94 3.35 8.15 7.44
CA TYR A 94 4.02 8.91 6.40
C TYR A 94 5.29 8.19 5.99
N LEU A 95 5.61 8.29 4.70
CA LEU A 95 6.79 7.72 4.08
C LEU A 95 7.38 8.79 3.15
N ALA A 96 8.70 8.86 3.09
CA ALA A 96 9.41 9.73 2.16
C ALA A 96 10.66 9.03 1.60
N ILE A 97 11.03 9.37 0.37
CA ILE A 97 12.35 9.03 -0.18
C ILE A 97 13.31 10.17 0.16
N GLY A 98 14.41 9.84 0.83
CA GLY A 98 15.48 10.77 1.13
C GLY A 98 16.36 11.04 -0.11
N PRO A 99 17.20 12.10 -0.08
CA PRO A 99 18.14 12.39 -1.17
C PRO A 99 19.17 11.29 -1.44
N ASP A 100 19.33 10.35 -0.50
CA ASP A 100 20.18 9.17 -0.61
C ASP A 100 19.48 7.96 -1.25
N GLY A 101 18.22 8.12 -1.67
CA GLY A 101 17.40 7.07 -2.26
C GLY A 101 16.83 6.08 -1.25
N MET A 102 16.96 6.35 0.06
CA MET A 102 16.41 5.49 1.11
C MET A 102 14.99 5.89 1.48
N LEU A 103 14.20 4.91 1.92
CA LEU A 103 12.85 5.10 2.46
C LEU A 103 12.92 5.45 3.95
N TYR A 104 12.22 6.52 4.35
CA TYR A 104 12.10 7.03 5.72
C TYR A 104 10.66 7.12 6.19
#